data_AF-M8A9F1-F1
#
_entry.id   AF-M8A9F1-F1
#
_cell.length_a   1.000
_cell.length_b   1.000
_cell.length_c   1.000
_cell.angle_alpha   90.00
_cell.angle_beta   90.00
_cell.angle_gamma   90.00
#
_symmetry.space_group_name_H-M   'P 1'
#
loop_
_entity.id
_entity.type
_entity.pdbx_description
1 polymer ?
#
loop_
_entity_poly.entity_id
_entity_poly.type
_entity_poly.pdbx_seq_one_letter_code
_entity_poly.pdbx_strand_id
1 'polypeptide(L)'
;MSRGRDPLALSQVIGDVLDPFVKSAAMIINYGEKEITNGTGVRSSAVLNAPQVQIEGRDRTKLYTLVGDRHPRGNRCTFWWEARQTVYAPGWRQNFNIRDFSAFYNLGPPVAALFFNCQKESGVGGRR
;
A
#
# COMPACT_ATOMS: atom_id res chain seq x y z
N MET A 1 15.92 -7.01 17.18
CA MET A 1 14.66 -6.88 16.43
C MET A 1 13.81 -8.10 16.71
N SER A 2 12.68 -7.94 17.40
CA SER A 2 11.79 -9.03 17.79
C SER A 2 11.33 -9.81 16.56
N ARG A 3 11.57 -11.13 16.56
CA ARG A 3 11.12 -12.11 15.55
C ARG A 3 9.59 -12.31 15.58
N GLY A 4 8.83 -11.23 15.54
CA GLY A 4 7.42 -11.28 15.12
C GLY A 4 7.42 -11.36 13.60
N ARG A 5 6.82 -12.41 13.03
CA ARG A 5 6.73 -12.59 11.57
C ARG A 5 6.19 -11.30 10.92
N ASP A 6 6.86 -10.79 9.88
CA ASP A 6 6.43 -9.55 9.21
C ASP A 6 4.98 -9.72 8.72
N PRO A 7 4.04 -8.85 9.12
CA PRO A 7 2.64 -8.96 8.70
C PRO A 7 2.47 -8.96 7.18
N LEU A 8 3.39 -8.33 6.43
CA LEU A 8 3.40 -8.35 4.96
C LEU A 8 3.78 -9.71 4.39
N ALA A 9 4.66 -10.45 5.07
CA ALA A 9 5.00 -11.82 4.69
C ALA A 9 3.88 -12.80 5.08
N LEU A 10 3.26 -12.59 6.25
CA LEU A 10 2.10 -13.37 6.70
C LEU A 10 0.89 -13.23 5.78
N SER A 11 0.65 -12.03 5.24
CA SER A 11 -0.43 -11.76 4.30
C SER A 11 -0.10 -12.13 2.85
N GLN A 12 1.05 -12.77 2.61
CA GLN A 12 1.58 -13.15 1.29
C GLN A 12 1.86 -11.96 0.36
N VAL A 13 1.76 -10.72 0.84
CA VAL A 13 2.06 -9.52 0.06
C VAL A 13 3.54 -9.51 -0.35
N ILE A 14 4.44 -9.87 0.58
CA ILE A 14 5.82 -10.21 0.24
C ILE A 14 5.83 -11.64 -0.32
N GLY A 15 6.34 -11.81 -1.53
CA GLY A 15 6.32 -13.07 -2.28
C GLY A 15 5.37 -13.03 -3.47
N ASP A 16 4.12 -12.60 -3.28
CA ASP A 16 3.15 -12.51 -4.38
C ASP A 16 3.22 -11.17 -5.12
N VAL A 17 3.39 -10.07 -4.38
CA VAL A 17 3.34 -8.70 -4.94
C VAL A 17 4.72 -8.04 -4.88
N LEU A 18 5.34 -8.05 -3.71
CA LEU A 18 6.65 -7.41 -3.48
C LEU A 18 7.74 -8.46 -3.27
N ASP A 19 8.97 -8.10 -3.66
CA ASP A 19 10.15 -8.81 -3.19
C ASP A 19 10.45 -8.43 -1.73
N PRO A 20 11.09 -9.31 -0.95
CA PRO A 20 11.51 -8.98 0.42
C PRO A 20 12.37 -7.72 0.46
N PHE A 21 12.09 -6.83 1.40
CA PHE A 21 12.78 -5.55 1.52
C PHE A 21 12.94 -5.12 2.97
N VAL A 22 13.85 -4.17 3.20
CA VAL A 22 14.09 -3.58 4.53
C VAL A 22 13.37 -2.24 4.61
N LYS A 23 12.40 -2.12 5.52
CA LYS A 23 11.68 -0.86 5.79
C LYS A 23 12.67 0.19 6.30
N SER A 24 12.73 1.35 5.63
CA SER A 24 13.67 2.43 5.92
C SER A 24 12.98 3.78 6.20
N ALA A 25 11.66 3.86 5.99
CA ALA A 25 10.83 5.00 6.33
C ALA A 25 9.60 4.54 7.14
N ALA A 26 9.16 5.37 8.08
CA ALA A 26 7.86 5.18 8.71
C ALA A 26 6.78 5.88 7.89
N MET A 27 5.60 5.28 7.82
CA MET A 27 4.50 5.76 7.01
C MET A 27 3.21 5.64 7.81
N ILE A 28 2.46 6.73 7.81
CA ILE A 28 1.17 6.84 8.47
C ILE A 28 0.16 7.17 7.37
N ILE A 29 -0.86 6.31 7.24
CA ILE A 29 -1.97 6.51 6.29
C ILE A 29 -3.23 6.69 7.12
N ASN A 30 -3.93 7.81 6.91
CA ASN A 30 -5.18 8.12 7.59
C ASN A 30 -6.31 8.25 6.57
N TYR A 31 -7.41 7.53 6.78
CA TYR A 31 -8.69 7.79 6.10
C TYR A 31 -9.61 8.53 7.07
N GLY A 32 -9.75 9.85 6.89
CA GLY A 32 -10.40 10.71 7.88
C GLY A 32 -9.61 10.69 9.19
N GLU A 33 -10.28 10.42 10.31
CA GLU A 33 -9.66 10.32 11.64
C GLU A 33 -9.07 8.93 11.95
N LYS A 34 -9.18 7.98 11.01
CA LYS A 34 -8.75 6.60 11.24
C LYS A 34 -7.38 6.34 10.64
N GLU A 35 -6.41 6.04 11.50
CA GLU A 35 -5.10 5.51 11.10
C GLU A 35 -5.22 4.06 10.62
N ILE A 36 -4.56 3.77 9.51
CA ILE A 36 -4.54 2.47 8.87
C ILE A 36 -3.25 1.75 9.23
N THR A 37 -3.41 0.54 9.77
CA THR A 37 -2.31 -0.42 10.01
C THR A 37 -2.50 -1.68 9.16
N ASN A 38 -1.50 -2.55 9.11
CA ASN A 38 -1.54 -3.79 8.32
C ASN A 38 -2.77 -4.65 8.65
N GLY A 39 -3.60 -4.92 7.64
CA GLY A 39 -4.82 -5.71 7.76
C GLY A 39 -6.05 -4.95 8.29
N THR A 40 -5.94 -3.64 8.49
CA THR A 40 -7.07 -2.81 8.93
C THR A 40 -8.22 -2.88 7.94
N GLY A 41 -9.44 -3.12 8.42
CA GLY A 41 -10.66 -3.00 7.63
C GLY A 41 -11.04 -1.54 7.37
N VAL A 42 -11.18 -1.17 6.11
CA VAL A 42 -11.61 0.16 5.66
C VAL A 42 -12.93 0.03 4.89
N ARG A 43 -13.87 0.92 5.19
CA ARG A 43 -15.17 0.96 4.50
C ARG A 43 -14.97 1.41 3.06
N SER A 44 -15.66 0.78 2.11
CA SER A 44 -15.61 1.18 0.69
C SER A 44 -15.88 2.67 0.47
N SER A 45 -16.78 3.28 1.27
CA SER A 45 -17.10 4.71 1.21
C SER A 45 -15.92 5.61 1.57
N ALA A 46 -15.12 5.23 2.58
CA ALA A 46 -13.93 5.99 2.97
C ALA A 46 -12.85 5.97 1.90
N VAL A 47 -12.76 4.87 1.14
CA VAL A 47 -11.76 4.67 0.09
C VAL A 47 -12.11 5.43 -1.21
N LEU A 48 -13.29 6.06 -1.29
CA LEU A 48 -13.63 6.97 -2.38
C LEU A 48 -12.80 8.25 -2.33
N ASN A 49 -12.41 8.67 -1.13
CA ASN A 49 -11.56 9.84 -0.92
C ASN A 49 -10.10 9.43 -0.82
N ALA A 50 -9.19 10.30 -1.27
CA ALA A 50 -7.76 10.07 -1.10
C ALA A 50 -7.39 10.10 0.39
N PRO A 51 -6.58 9.16 0.89
CA PRO A 51 -6.13 9.20 2.28
C PRO A 51 -5.14 10.34 2.50
N GLN A 52 -5.06 10.82 3.74
CA GLN A 52 -3.93 11.61 4.17
C GLN A 52 -2.74 10.67 4.40
N VAL A 53 -1.58 11.02 3.83
CA VAL A 53 -0.39 10.19 3.97
C VAL A 53 0.78 11.04 4.46
N GLN A 54 1.41 10.57 5.52
CA GLN A 54 2.59 11.16 6.11
C GLN A 54 3.72 10.14 6.07
N ILE A 55 4.87 10.57 5.54
CA ILE A 55 6.08 9.75 5.49
C ILE A 55 7.12 10.43 6.37
N GLU A 56 7.52 9.71 7.41
CA GLU A 56 8.63 10.10 8.25
C GLU A 56 9.89 9.44 7.69
N GLY A 57 10.47 10.13 6.71
CA GLY A 57 11.75 9.78 6.10
C GLY A 57 12.90 10.55 6.74
N ARG A 58 14.09 9.94 6.73
CA ARG A 58 15.34 10.58 7.21
C ARG A 58 15.78 11.75 6.32
N ASP A 59 15.26 11.83 5.10
CA ASP A 59 15.66 12.80 4.07
C ASP A 59 14.43 13.40 3.37
N ARG A 60 14.29 14.72 3.50
CA ARG A 60 13.17 15.52 2.97
C ARG A 60 13.37 15.92 1.50
N THR A 61 14.54 15.66 0.93
CA THR A 61 14.85 16.00 -0.47
C THR A 61 14.40 14.93 -1.46
N LYS A 62 13.99 13.76 -0.95
CA LYS A 62 13.57 12.62 -1.75
C LYS A 62 12.10 12.74 -2.15
N LEU A 63 11.82 12.42 -3.41
CA LEU A 63 10.45 12.25 -3.88
C LEU A 63 10.03 10.81 -3.59
N TYR A 64 8.74 10.62 -3.28
CA TYR A 64 8.19 9.30 -3.05
C TYR A 64 7.01 9.06 -3.99
N THR A 65 6.90 7.83 -4.50
CA THR A 65 5.78 7.40 -5.34
C THR A 65 4.90 6.45 -4.56
N LEU A 66 3.60 6.79 -4.47
CA LEU A 66 2.57 5.92 -3.91
C LEU A 66 1.97 5.04 -5.00
N VAL A 67 2.03 3.73 -4.79
CA VAL A 67 1.44 2.74 -5.68
C VAL A 67 0.38 1.97 -4.92
N GLY A 68 -0.86 2.00 -5.41
CA GLY A 68 -1.97 1.23 -4.84
C GLY A 68 -2.35 0.09 -5.77
N ASP A 69 -2.36 -1.14 -5.24
CA ASP A 69 -2.83 -2.32 -5.97
C ASP A 69 -4.06 -2.96 -5.29
N ARG A 70 -4.95 -3.54 -6.09
CA ARG A 70 -6.09 -4.32 -5.59
C ARG A 70 -5.83 -5.79 -5.89
N HIS A 71 -5.45 -6.53 -4.86
CA HIS A 71 -5.22 -7.96 -5.00
C HIS A 71 -6.56 -8.68 -5.29
N PRO A 72 -6.61 -9.64 -6.23
CA PRO A 72 -7.79 -10.48 -6.52
C PRO A 72 -8.51 -11.07 -5.30
N ARG A 73 -7.82 -11.28 -4.17
CA ARG A 73 -8.41 -11.76 -2.92
C ARG A 73 -9.15 -10.69 -2.09
N GLY A 74 -9.32 -9.48 -2.61
CA GLY A 74 -10.10 -8.41 -1.96
C GLY A 74 -9.30 -7.50 -1.01
N ASN A 75 -7.99 -7.71 -0.90
CA ASN A 75 -7.11 -6.87 -0.09
C ASN A 75 -6.56 -5.73 -0.96
N ARG A 76 -6.68 -4.48 -0.51
CA ARG A 76 -6.07 -3.33 -1.18
C ARG A 76 -4.73 -3.04 -0.51
N CYS A 77 -3.66 -3.04 -1.28
CA CYS A 77 -2.33 -2.80 -0.77
C CYS A 77 -1.83 -1.44 -1.27
N THR A 78 -1.24 -0.66 -0.37
CA THR A 78 -0.66 0.65 -0.67
C THR A 78 0.82 0.64 -0.32
N PHE A 79 1.65 0.91 -1.31
CA PHE A 79 3.09 0.77 -1.27
C PHE A 79 3.74 2.11 -1.56
N TRP A 80 4.89 2.36 -0.95
CA TRP A 80 5.68 3.56 -1.22
C TRP A 80 7.10 3.21 -1.63
N TRP A 81 7.54 3.92 -2.66
CA TRP A 81 8.88 3.84 -3.18
C TRP A 81 9.57 5.18 -3.13
N GLU A 82 10.88 5.15 -2.93
CA GLU A 82 11.70 6.32 -3.22
C GLU A 82 11.77 6.46 -4.75
N ALA A 83 11.32 7.61 -5.25
CA ALA A 83 11.43 7.95 -6.65
C ALA A 83 12.47 9.06 -6.79
N ARG A 84 13.43 8.85 -7.69
CA ARG A 84 14.39 9.90 -8.06
C ARG A 84 13.84 10.88 -9.09
N GLN A 85 12.62 10.66 -9.57
CA GLN A 85 11.95 11.41 -10.62
C GLN A 85 10.43 11.32 -10.47
N THR A 86 9.70 12.27 -11.07
CA THR A 86 8.23 12.23 -11.15
C THR A 86 7.80 11.04 -11.99
N VAL A 87 7.01 10.13 -11.42
CA VAL A 87 6.48 8.95 -12.11
C VAL A 87 5.00 9.17 -12.43
N TYR A 88 4.60 8.90 -13.67
CA TYR A 88 3.20 9.00 -14.08
C TYR A 88 2.47 7.68 -13.86
N ALA A 89 1.20 7.77 -13.47
CA ALA A 89 0.34 6.60 -13.36
C ALA A 89 0.19 5.93 -14.75
N PRO A 90 0.33 4.60 -14.86
CA PRO A 90 0.13 3.90 -16.12
C PRO A 90 -1.34 4.04 -16.58
N GLY A 91 -1.54 4.12 -17.90
CA GLY A 91 -2.88 4.19 -18.50
C GLY A 91 -3.71 2.92 -18.32
N TRP A 92 -3.07 1.80 -17.98
CA TRP A 92 -3.68 0.51 -17.69
C TRP A 92 -3.67 0.23 -16.19
N ARG A 93 -4.85 -0.14 -15.66
CA ARG A 93 -5.03 -0.55 -14.26
C ARG A 93 -5.16 -2.06 -14.11
N GLN A 94 -5.67 -2.76 -15.13
CA GLN A 94 -5.73 -4.23 -15.13
C GLN A 94 -4.36 -4.83 -15.33
N ASN A 95 -4.09 -5.96 -14.67
CA ASN A 95 -2.81 -6.68 -14.73
C ASN A 95 -1.60 -5.81 -14.37
N PHE A 96 -1.80 -4.80 -13.52
CA PHE A 96 -0.70 -3.98 -13.04
C PHE A 96 0.26 -4.85 -12.21
N ASN A 97 1.52 -4.92 -12.63
CA ASN A 97 2.59 -5.58 -11.90
C ASN A 97 3.54 -4.52 -11.33
N ILE A 98 3.59 -4.44 -10.00
CA ILE A 98 4.43 -3.46 -9.32
C ILE A 98 5.93 -3.73 -9.51
N ARG A 99 6.34 -5.00 -9.71
CA ARG A 99 7.75 -5.36 -9.95
C ARG A 99 8.22 -4.80 -11.28
N ASP A 100 7.45 -5.05 -12.34
CA ASP A 100 7.75 -4.54 -13.68
C ASP A 100 7.75 -3.01 -13.71
N PHE A 101 6.81 -2.37 -13.00
CA PHE A 101 6.77 -0.92 -12.84
C PHE A 101 8.01 -0.37 -12.14
N SER A 102 8.43 -0.99 -11.02
CA SER A 102 9.62 -0.57 -10.28
C SER A 102 10.90 -0.72 -11.08
N ALA A 103 11.01 -1.79 -11.88
CA ALA A 103 12.14 -2.05 -12.76
C ALA A 103 12.17 -1.06 -13.93
N PHE A 104 11.03 -0.76 -14.54
CA PHE A 104 10.94 0.19 -15.65
C PHE A 104 11.38 1.61 -15.24
N TYR A 105 11.00 2.05 -14.04
CA TYR A 105 11.34 3.38 -13.53
C TYR A 105 12.61 3.43 -12.67
N ASN A 106 13.34 2.31 -12.54
CA ASN A 106 14.54 2.17 -11.70
C ASN A 106 14.35 2.68 -10.26
N LEU A 107 13.21 2.36 -9.65
CA LEU A 107 12.86 2.87 -8.32
C LEU A 107 13.64 2.15 -7.19
N GLY A 108 14.24 0.98 -7.45
CA GLY A 108 14.96 0.18 -6.44
C GLY A 108 14.00 -0.70 -5.63
N PRO A 109 14.26 -1.04 -4.35
CA PRO A 109 13.32 -1.69 -3.43
C PRO A 109 12.41 -0.70 -2.66
N PRO A 110 11.24 -1.13 -2.14
CA PRO A 110 10.33 -0.22 -1.44
C PRO A 110 10.97 0.30 -0.15
N VAL A 111 10.61 1.51 0.24
CA VAL A 111 11.03 2.07 1.53
C VAL A 111 10.04 1.74 2.65
N ALA A 112 8.76 1.58 2.28
CA ALA A 112 7.69 1.20 3.18
C ALA A 112 6.48 0.63 2.42
N ALA A 113 5.73 -0.25 3.08
CA ALA A 113 4.55 -0.91 2.50
C ALA A 113 3.50 -1.17 3.58
N LEU A 114 2.24 -1.07 3.19
CA LEU A 114 1.10 -1.32 4.06
C LEU A 114 -0.06 -1.91 3.25
N PHE A 115 -0.85 -2.78 3.87
CA PHE A 115 -2.10 -3.26 3.25
C PHE A 115 -3.29 -3.07 4.17
N PHE A 116 -4.45 -2.89 3.56
CA PHE A 116 -5.73 -2.79 4.25
C PHE A 116 -6.83 -3.50 3.46
N ASN A 117 -7.83 -3.98 4.18
CA ASN A 117 -8.90 -4.76 3.58
C ASN A 117 -10.08 -3.82 3.31
N CYS A 118 -10.49 -3.74 2.05
CA CYS A 118 -11.65 -2.95 1.67
C CYS A 118 -12.88 -3.86 1.75
N GLN A 119 -13.62 -3.78 2.85
CA GLN A 119 -14.87 -4.54 2.96
C GLN A 119 -15.97 -3.79 2.21
N LYS A 120 -16.67 -4.51 1.31
CA LYS A 120 -17.94 -4.03 0.74
C LYS A 120 -18.86 -3.78 1.93
N GLU A 121 -19.42 -2.57 2.00
CA GLU A 121 -20.41 -2.24 3.00
C GLU A 121 -21.49 -3.32 2.93
N SER A 122 -21.58 -4.17 3.95
CA SER A 122 -22.69 -5.08 4.09
C SER A 122 -23.90 -4.17 4.24
N GLY A 123 -24.64 -3.98 3.14
CA GLY A 123 -25.94 -3.35 3.16
C GLY A 123 -26.72 -3.94 4.33
N VAL A 124 -27.38 -3.06 5.08
CA VAL A 124 -28.23 -3.35 6.24
C VAL A 124 -28.79 -4.77 6.18
N GLY A 125 -28.49 -5.55 7.22
CA GLY A 125 -28.95 -6.93 7.34
C GLY A 125 -30.44 -7.07 7.01
N GLY A 126 -30.71 -7.67 5.85
CA GLY A 126 -31.98 -8.33 5.59
C GLY A 126 -31.99 -9.63 6.37
N ARG A 127 -32.33 -9.56 7.65
CA ARG A 127 -32.75 -10.72 8.45
C ARG A 127 -34.25 -10.56 8.70
N ARG A 128 -35.05 -11.01 7.74
CA ARG A 128 -36.46 -11.37 7.92
C ARG A 128 -36.73 -12.61 7.10
#